data_AF-A0A7V9ZWR7-F1
#
_entry.id   AF-A0A7V9ZWR7-F1
#
_cell.length_a   1.000
_cell.length_b   1.000
_cell.length_c   1.000
_cell.angle_alpha   90.00
_cell.angle_beta   90.00
_cell.angle_gamma   90.00
#
_symmetry.space_group_name_H-M   'P 1'
#
loop_
_entity.id
_entity.type
_entity.pdbx_description
1 polymer ?
#
loop_
_entity_poly.entity_id
_entity_poly.type
_entity_poly.pdbx_seq_one_letter_code
_entity_poly.pdbx_strand_id
1 'polypeptide(L)' 'MHRKLSPLLAELHAHTTWSDGDLSIRELVDLYGSTGFDVLSITDHAYREDDPVVTTRARRVRRRTPTT' A
#
# COMPACT_ATOMS: atom_id res chain seq x y z
N MET A 1 -40.53 -5.79 1.62
CA MET A 1 -39.52 -6.22 2.61
C MET A 1 -38.33 -5.27 2.52
N HIS A 2 -38.08 -4.46 3.55
CA HIS A 2 -36.86 -3.68 3.65
C HIS A 2 -35.83 -4.57 4.36
N ARG A 3 -34.85 -5.12 3.64
CA ARG A 3 -33.75 -5.86 4.27
C ARG A 3 -32.92 -4.82 5.02
N LYS A 4 -32.90 -4.92 6.35
CA LYS A 4 -31.96 -4.14 7.16
C LYS A 4 -30.56 -4.70 6.86
N LEU A 5 -29.78 -3.98 6.05
CA LEU A 5 -28.39 -4.34 5.77
C LEU A 5 -27.60 -4.08 7.05
N SER A 6 -26.80 -5.07 7.47
CA SER A 6 -25.79 -4.86 8.50
C SER A 6 -24.69 -3.94 7.95
N PRO A 7 -24.11 -3.05 8.78
CA PRO A 7 -22.94 -2.29 8.38
C PRO A 7 -21.79 -3.22 7.97
N LEU A 8 -21.03 -2.85 6.93
CA LEU A 8 -19.84 -3.58 6.51
C LEU A 8 -18.66 -3.22 7.42
N LEU A 9 -17.90 -4.22 7.85
CA LEU A 9 -16.61 -4.01 8.50
C LEU A 9 -15.53 -3.84 7.42
N ALA A 10 -14.88 -2.68 7.39
CA ALA A 10 -13.97 -2.31 6.31
C ALA A 10 -12.63 -1.80 6.83
N GLU A 11 -11.54 -2.30 6.22
CA GLU A 11 -10.22 -1.69 6.26
C GLU A 11 -10.06 -0.85 5.00
N LEU A 12 -9.82 0.45 5.19
CA LEU A 12 -9.82 1.42 4.10
C LEU A 12 -8.43 2.01 3.83
N HIS A 13 -7.41 1.62 4.59
CA HIS A 13 -6.06 2.14 4.43
C HIS A 13 -5.01 1.11 4.90
N ALA A 14 -4.68 0.17 4.03
CA ALA A 14 -3.63 -0.81 4.31
C ALA A 14 -2.54 -0.78 3.24
N HIS A 15 -1.30 -0.94 3.69
CA HIS A 15 -0.11 -0.97 2.85
C HIS A 15 0.42 -2.39 2.79
N THR A 16 1.10 -2.74 1.70
CA THR A 16 1.73 -4.03 1.49
C THR A 16 3.23 -3.85 1.26
N THR A 17 3.93 -4.97 1.07
CA THR A 17 5.33 -4.96 0.65
C THR A 17 5.56 -4.32 -0.74
N TRP A 18 4.51 -3.89 -1.46
CA TRP A 18 4.66 -3.08 -2.66
C TRP A 18 5.11 -1.64 -2.38
N SER A 19 4.80 -1.08 -1.20
CA SER A 19 5.39 0.19 -0.76
C SER A 19 6.17 0.06 0.55
N ASP A 20 5.51 0.22 1.68
CA ASP A 20 6.07 0.40 3.02
C ASP A 20 5.28 -0.39 4.07
N GLY A 21 4.45 -1.33 3.63
CA GLY A 21 3.81 -2.32 4.50
C GLY A 21 4.68 -3.56 4.70
N ASP A 22 4.41 -4.28 5.78
CA ASP A 22 5.19 -5.46 6.19
C ASP A 22 4.67 -6.78 5.59
N LEU A 23 3.41 -6.82 5.15
CA LEU A 23 2.76 -8.03 4.64
C LEU A 23 2.63 -7.99 3.12
N SER A 24 2.81 -9.14 2.47
CA SER A 24 2.43 -9.29 1.07
C SER A 24 0.91 -9.16 0.90
N ILE A 25 0.44 -8.87 -0.32
CA ILE A 25 -0.99 -8.82 -0.63
C ILE A 25 -1.71 -10.09 -0.15
N ARG A 26 -1.09 -11.27 -0.32
CA ARG A 26 -1.69 -12.54 0.09
C ARG A 26 -1.86 -12.62 1.61
N GLU A 27 -0.81 -12.32 2.36
CA GLU A 27 -0.85 -12.35 3.83
C GLU A 27 -1.86 -11.36 4.38
N LEU A 28 -1.98 -10.18 3.76
CA LEU A 28 -2.94 -9.17 4.15
C LEU A 28 -4.39 -9.61 3.89
N VAL A 29 -4.66 -10.23 2.74
CA VAL A 29 -5.97 -10.81 2.41
C VAL A 29 -6.32 -11.95 3.37
N ASP A 30 -5.36 -12.84 3.68
CA ASP A 30 -5.58 -13.94 4.62
C ASP A 30 -5.87 -13.42 6.04
N LEU A 31 -5.17 -12.37 6.50
CA LEU A 31 -5.39 -11.72 7.80
C LEU A 31 -6.79 -11.08 7.91
N TYR A 32 -7.15 -10.20 6.98
CA TYR A 32 -8.43 -9.49 7.06
C TYR A 32 -9.62 -10.39 6.73
N GLY A 33 -9.45 -11.33 5.79
CA GLY A 33 -10.48 -12.32 5.47
C GLY A 33 -10.77 -13.28 6.63
N SER A 34 -9.74 -13.74 7.35
CA SER A 34 -9.93 -14.62 8.51
C SER A 34 -10.46 -13.91 9.76
N THR A 35 -10.34 -12.58 9.82
CA THR A 35 -10.84 -11.75 10.93
C THR A 35 -12.25 -11.22 10.71
N GLY A 36 -12.88 -11.52 9.57
CA GLY A 36 -14.28 -11.22 9.29
C GLY A 36 -14.52 -9.82 8.72
N PHE A 37 -13.52 -9.20 8.12
CA PHE A 37 -13.72 -7.97 7.34
C PHE A 37 -14.45 -8.27 6.04
N ASP A 38 -15.42 -7.41 5.69
CA ASP A 38 -16.16 -7.49 4.45
C ASP A 38 -15.43 -6.79 3.29
N VAL A 39 -14.60 -5.79 3.60
CA VAL A 39 -13.89 -4.96 2.62
C VAL A 39 -12.46 -4.70 3.09
N LEU A 40 -11.51 -4.88 2.16
CA LEU A 40 -10.11 -4.49 2.31
C LEU A 40 -9.71 -3.59 1.13
N SER A 41 -9.24 -2.39 1.44
CA SER A 41 -8.65 -1.45 0.47
C SER A 41 -7.13 -1.40 0.65
N ILE A 42 -6.41 -1.76 -0.40
CA ILE A 42 -4.95 -1.65 -0.46
C ILE A 42 -4.60 -0.29 -1.06
N THR A 43 -3.80 0.49 -0.35
CA THR A 43 -3.48 1.89 -0.65
C THR A 43 -1.97 2.12 -0.64
N ASP A 44 -1.21 1.21 -1.25
CA ASP A 44 0.24 1.36 -1.42
C ASP A 44 0.62 2.70 -2.08
N HIS A 45 1.76 3.26 -1.68
CA HIS A 45 2.28 4.49 -2.28
C HIS A 45 2.61 4.28 -3.75
N ALA A 46 2.00 5.08 -4.63
CA ALA A 46 2.41 5.20 -6.03
C ALA A 46 3.20 6.48 -6.22
N TYR A 47 4.51 6.37 -6.47
CA TYR A 47 5.30 7.52 -6.86
C TYR A 47 5.23 7.76 -8.37
N ARG A 48 5.12 9.02 -8.77
CA ARG A 48 5.29 9.41 -10.19
C ARG A 48 6.77 9.63 -10.49
N GLU A 49 7.20 9.39 -11.72
CA GLU A 49 8.60 9.57 -12.13
C GLU A 49 9.07 11.03 -11.95
N ASP A 50 8.16 11.99 -12.07
CA ASP A 50 8.39 13.42 -11.90
C ASP A 50 8.21 13.91 -10.45
N ASP A 51 7.94 13.01 -9.50
CA ASP A 51 7.80 13.38 -8.09
C ASP A 51 9.11 14.01 -7.57
N PRO A 52 9.07 15.24 -7.02
CA PRO A 52 10.24 15.92 -6.47
C PRO A 52 11.01 15.09 -5.43
N VAL A 53 10.31 14.25 -4.66
CA VAL A 53 10.90 13.38 -3.64
C VAL A 53 11.71 12.25 -4.29
N VAL A 54 11.17 11.65 -5.35
CA VAL A 54 11.85 10.58 -6.12
C VAL A 54 13.03 11.13 -6.91
N THR A 55 12.82 12.22 -7.65
CA THR A 55 13.86 12.85 -8.50
C THR A 55 15.03 13.35 -7.65
N THR A 56 14.77 13.88 -6.46
CA THR A 56 15.81 14.31 -5.52
C THR A 56 16.61 13.13 -4.98
N ARG A 57 15.96 12.02 -4.65
CA ARG A 57 16.65 10.80 -4.18
C ARG A 57 17.50 10.16 -5.28
N ALA A 58 16.97 10.05 -6.50
CA ALA A 58 17.69 9.55 -7.67
C ALA A 58 18.94 10.40 -8.00
N ARG A 59 18.82 11.73 -7.96
CA ARG A 59 19.98 12.64 -8.12
C ARG A 59 21.03 12.45 -7.03
N ARG A 60 20.62 12.22 -5.78
CA ARG A 60 21.55 12.01 -4.67
C ARG A 60 22.32 10.70 -4.79
N VAL A 61 21.71 9.63 -5.30
CA VAL A 61 22.39 8.34 -5.58
C VAL A 61 23.40 8.50 -6.72
N ARG A 62 23.01 9.14 -7.84
CA ARG A 62 23.90 9.34 -9.00
C ARG A 62 25.14 10.18 -8.69
N ARG A 63 25.06 11.09 -7.73
CA ARG A 63 26.21 11.91 -7.27
C ARG A 63 27.18 11.17 -6.35
N ARG A 64 26.87 9.95 -5.91
CA ARG A 64 27.68 9.17 -4.97
C ARG A 64 28.52 8.06 -5.61
N THR A 65 28.29 7.71 -6.87
CA THR A 65 29.17 6.82 -7.64
C THR A 65 30.25 7.68 -8.34
N PRO A 66 31.52 7.64 -7.89
CA PRO A 66 32.61 8.20 -8.68
C PRO A 66 32.78 7.30 -9.90
N THR A 67 32.76 7.90 -11.09
CA THR A 67 33.20 7.23 -12.32
C THR A 67 34.69 6.96 -12.15
N THR A 68 35.08 5.70 -11.96
CA THR A 68 36.46 5.23 -12.14
C THR A 68 36.50 4.45 -13.45
#